data_AF-A0A1V0RU39-F1
#
_entry.id   AF-A0A1V0RU39-F1
#
_cell.length_a   1.000
_cell.length_b   1.000
_cell.length_c   1.000
_cell.angle_alpha   90.00
_cell.angle_beta   90.00
_cell.angle_gamma   90.00
#
_symmetry.space_group_name_H-M   'P 1'
#
loop_
_entity.id
_entity.type
_entity.pdbx_description
1 polymer ?
#
loop_
_entity_poly.entity_id
_entity_poly.type
_entity_poly.pdbx_seq_one_letter_code
_entity_poly.pdbx_strand_id
1 'polypeptide(L)' 'MATTTYFDETIKDQDERCSMNVEFGRCSFYSGCDVKSGQGTDSIILKVNDECVIMDIQMAKKFVNAAADVGRYFGILDE' A
#
# COMPACT_ATOMS: atom_id res chain seq x y z
N MET A 1 -0.02 -7.19 -16.07
CA MET A 1 -0.15 -6.63 -14.72
C MET A 1 -0.55 -5.17 -14.88
N ALA A 2 -1.77 -4.81 -14.48
CA ALA A 2 -2.15 -3.40 -14.44
C ALA A 2 -1.98 -2.93 -13.00
N THR A 3 -1.07 -1.98 -12.81
CA THR A 3 -0.89 -1.29 -11.53
C THR A 3 -1.35 0.14 -11.72
N THR A 4 -2.22 0.62 -10.84
CA THR A 4 -2.56 2.04 -10.74
C THR A 4 -1.88 2.57 -9.48
N THR A 5 -0.80 3.32 -9.69
CA THR A 5 -0.01 3.89 -8.61
C THR A 5 -0.63 5.20 -8.15
N TYR A 6 -0.82 5.35 -6.84
CA TYR A 6 -1.37 6.55 -6.21
C TYR A 6 -0.31 7.34 -5.45
N PHE A 7 0.79 6.68 -5.07
CA PHE A 7 1.94 7.28 -4.40
C PHE A 7 3.19 6.57 -4.90
N ASP A 8 4.18 7.34 -5.35
CA ASP A 8 5.49 6.84 -5.80
C ASP A 8 6.52 7.92 -5.51
N GLU A 9 7.09 7.88 -4.31
CA GLU A 9 7.97 8.94 -3.83
C GLU A 9 9.11 8.38 -2.98
N THR A 10 10.23 9.11 -2.94
CA THR A 10 11.28 8.91 -1.95
C THR A 10 10.91 9.65 -0.67
N ILE A 11 10.58 8.90 0.37
CA ILE A 11 10.39 9.44 1.71
C ILE A 11 11.75 9.62 2.36
N LYS A 12 12.02 10.81 2.89
CA LYS A 12 13.15 11.10 3.77
C LYS A 12 12.65 11.36 5.18
N ASP A 13 13.42 10.95 6.18
CA ASP A 13 13.13 11.33 7.56
C ASP A 13 13.42 12.84 7.79
N GLN A 14 12.99 13.35 8.93
CA GLN A 14 13.06 14.79 9.23
C GLN A 14 14.50 15.32 9.37
N ASP A 15 15.48 14.45 9.60
CA ASP A 15 16.90 14.80 9.71
C ASP A 15 17.71 14.35 8.47
N GLU A 16 17.01 13.94 7.40
CA GLU A 16 17.57 13.46 6.12
C GLU A 16 18.60 12.33 6.23
N ARG A 17 18.62 11.57 7.34
CA ARG A 17 19.55 10.46 7.56
C ARG A 17 19.06 9.16 6.96
N CYS A 18 17.74 8.98 6.90
CA CYS A 18 17.11 7.78 6.39
C CYS A 18 16.23 8.13 5.21
N SER A 19 16.26 7.27 4.19
CA SER A 19 15.35 7.39 3.05
C SER A 19 14.85 6.02 2.61
N MET A 20 13.64 6.00 2.06
CA MET A 20 13.08 4.83 1.42
C MET A 20 12.25 5.23 0.20
N ASN A 21 12.30 4.42 -0.84
CA ASN A 21 11.41 4.57 -1.99
C ASN A 21 10.12 3.80 -1.68
N VAL A 22 8.98 4.47 -1.76
CA VAL A 22 7.68 3.86 -1.48
C VAL A 22 6.77 4.00 -2.69
N GLU A 23 6.32 2.86 -3.20
CA GLU A 23 5.25 2.77 -4.19
C GLU A 23 4.00 2.18 -3.53
N PHE A 24 2.86 2.84 -3.69
CA PHE A 24 1.58 2.39 -3.15
C PHE A 24 0.48 2.55 -4.20
N GLY A 25 -0.28 1.48 -4.41
CA GLY A 25 -1.18 1.41 -5.55
C GLY A 25 -2.24 0.32 -5.48
N ARG A 26 -3.11 0.29 -6.48
CA ARG A 26 -3.94 -0.87 -6.82
C ARG A 26 -3.15 -1.78 -7.77
N CYS A 27 -3.24 -3.09 -7.56
CA CYS A 27 -2.63 -4.10 -8.43
C CYS A 27 -3.62 -5.23 -8.77
N SER A 28 -3.69 -5.61 -10.04
CA SER A 28 -4.53 -6.72 -10.52
C SER A 28 -3.80 -8.07 -10.63
N PHE A 29 -2.60 -8.21 -10.05
CA PHE A 29 -1.73 -9.39 -10.23
C PHE A 29 -2.41 -10.73 -9.91
N TYR A 30 -3.19 -10.80 -8.83
CA TYR A 30 -3.90 -12.03 -8.44
C TYR A 30 -5.34 -12.10 -8.98
N SER A 31 -5.81 -11.11 -9.72
CA SER A 31 -7.21 -11.03 -10.15
C SER A 31 -7.55 -12.20 -11.08
N GLY A 32 -8.47 -13.07 -10.66
CA GLY A 32 -8.88 -14.27 -11.40
C GLY A 32 -7.86 -15.42 -11.39
N CYS A 33 -6.81 -15.34 -10.56
CA CYS A 33 -5.83 -16.41 -10.38
C CYS A 33 -6.22 -17.33 -9.22
N ASP A 34 -5.90 -18.62 -9.30
CA ASP A 34 -5.99 -19.51 -8.14
C ASP A 34 -4.90 -19.17 -7.13
N VAL A 35 -5.33 -18.80 -5.92
CA VAL A 35 -4.48 -18.57 -4.74
C VAL A 35 -4.87 -19.56 -3.64
N LYS A 36 -4.02 -19.71 -2.62
CA LYS A 36 -4.28 -20.67 -1.52
C LYS A 36 -5.63 -20.47 -0.81
N SER A 37 -6.16 -19.24 -0.83
CA SER A 37 -7.43 -18.85 -0.23
C SER A 37 -8.64 -18.92 -1.18
N GLY A 38 -8.47 -19.34 -2.43
CA GLY A 38 -9.53 -19.40 -3.45
C GLY A 38 -9.16 -18.62 -4.71
N GLN A 39 -10.12 -17.91 -5.29
CA GLN A 39 -9.87 -17.04 -6.44
C GLN A 39 -9.34 -15.68 -5.97
N GLY A 40 -8.21 -15.26 -6.52
CA GLY A 40 -7.60 -13.98 -6.22
C GLY A 40 -8.38 -12.82 -6.84
N THR A 41 -8.23 -11.65 -6.23
CA THR A 41 -8.95 -10.43 -6.60
C THR A 41 -7.96 -9.29 -6.82
N ASP A 42 -8.47 -8.16 -7.31
CA ASP A 42 -7.74 -6.90 -7.21
C ASP A 42 -7.33 -6.63 -5.77
N SER A 43 -6.14 -6.09 -5.62
CA SER A 43 -5.41 -6.01 -4.36
C SER A 43 -4.69 -4.66 -4.25
N ILE A 44 -4.21 -4.33 -3.05
CA ILE A 44 -3.34 -3.18 -2.85
C ILE A 44 -1.89 -3.65 -2.89
N ILE A 45 -1.04 -2.93 -3.64
CA ILE A 45 0.41 -3.14 -3.64
C ILE A 45 1.06 -2.07 -2.76
N LEU A 46 1.99 -2.51 -1.92
CA LEU A 46 2.93 -1.67 -1.19
C LEU A 46 4.33 -2.18 -1.49
N LYS A 47 5.17 -1.32 -2.05
CA LYS A 47 6.58 -1.59 -2.28
C LYS A 47 7.40 -0.60 -1.47
N VAL A 48 8.38 -1.10 -0.73
CA VAL A 48 9.34 -0.30 0.04
C VAL A 48 10.73 -0.75 -0.36
N ASN A 49 11.48 0.12 -1.03
CA ASN A 49 12.75 -0.21 -1.68
C ASN A 49 12.60 -1.42 -2.63
N ASP A 50 13.30 -2.52 -2.34
CA ASP A 50 13.27 -3.75 -3.14
C ASP A 50 12.22 -4.76 -2.64
N GLU A 51 11.58 -4.49 -1.50
CA GLU A 51 10.55 -5.36 -0.93
C GLU A 51 9.17 -4.97 -1.45
N CYS A 52 8.34 -5.97 -1.76
CA CYS A 52 7.01 -5.77 -2.32
C CYS A 52 6.02 -6.74 -1.68
N VAL A 53 4.87 -6.21 -1.27
CA VAL A 53 3.73 -7.00 -0.82
C VAL A 53 2.49 -6.60 -1.60
N ILE A 54 1.71 -7.62 -2.02
CA ILE A 54 0.38 -7.45 -2.59
C ILE A 54 -0.60 -7.98 -1.54
N MET A 55 -1.29 -7.06 -0.88
CA MET A 55 -2.19 -7.34 0.23
C MET A 55 -3.55 -7.78 -0.28
N ASP A 56 -4.10 -8.85 0.31
CA ASP A 56 -5.52 -9.15 0.16
C ASP A 56 -6.39 -8.02 0.73
N ILE A 57 -7.67 -8.00 0.36
CA ILE A 57 -8.60 -6.93 0.75
C ILE A 57 -8.77 -6.81 2.27
N GLN A 58 -8.69 -7.91 3.03
CA GLN A 58 -8.85 -7.86 4.48
C GLN A 58 -7.67 -7.17 5.15
N MET A 59 -6.44 -7.51 4.75
CA MET A 59 -5.23 -6.88 5.25
C MET A 59 -5.11 -5.44 4.76
N ALA A 60 -5.39 -5.19 3.48
CA ALA A 60 -5.40 -3.86 2.89
C ALA A 60 -6.32 -2.91 3.65
N LYS A 61 -7.53 -3.35 4.00
CA LYS A 61 -8.48 -2.55 4.81
C LYS A 61 -7.90 -2.17 6.17
N LYS A 62 -7.25 -3.11 6.87
CA LYS A 62 -6.63 -2.83 8.17
C LYS A 62 -5.50 -1.82 8.04
N PHE A 63 -4.63 -1.99 7.05
CA PHE A 63 -3.50 -1.10 6.80
C PHE A 63 -3.95 0.32 6.45
N VAL A 64 -4.88 0.47 5.50
CA VAL A 64 -5.40 1.78 5.07
C VAL A 64 -6.10 2.51 6.22
N ASN A 65 -6.90 1.79 7.03
CA ASN A 65 -7.53 2.40 8.20
C ASN A 65 -6.50 2.90 9.21
N ALA A 66 -5.46 2.10 9.52
CA ALA A 66 -4.40 2.52 10.43
C ALA A 66 -3.65 3.77 9.91
N ALA A 67 -3.33 3.82 8.62
CA ALA A 67 -2.71 4.99 8.01
C ALA A 67 -3.63 6.23 8.07
N ALA A 68 -4.93 6.04 7.78
CA ALA A 68 -5.91 7.12 7.86
C ALA A 68 -6.10 7.62 9.30
N ASP A 69 -6.12 6.73 10.29
CA ASP A 69 -6.26 7.10 11.71
C ASP A 69 -5.07 7.92 12.20
N VAL A 70 -3.84 7.61 11.77
CA VAL A 70 -2.67 8.47 12.02
C VAL A 70 -2.84 9.84 11.36
N GLY A 71 -3.30 9.87 10.11
CA GLY A 71 -3.57 11.12 9.40
C GLY A 71 -4.62 12.00 10.11
N ARG A 72 -5.70 11.40 10.60
CA ARG A 72 -6.73 12.09 11.39
C ARG A 72 -6.21 12.58 12.72
N TYR A 73 -5.42 11.76 13.44
CA TYR A 73 -4.81 12.15 14.71
C TYR A 73 -3.98 13.44 14.59
N PHE A 74 -3.24 13.59 13.48
CA PHE A 74 -2.46 14.79 13.19
C PHE A 74 -3.25 15.92 12.52
N GLY A 75 -4.54 15.73 12.24
CA GLY A 75 -5.37 16.72 11.52
C GLY A 75 -4.97 16.92 10.06
N ILE A 76 -4.33 15.93 9.43
CA ILE A 76 -3.92 15.96 8.01
C ILE A 76 -5.10 15.56 7.11
N LEU A 77 -5.93 14.62 7.60
CA LEU A 77 -7.15 14.19 6.93
C LEU A 77 -8.36 14.75 7.66
N ASP A 78 -9.34 15.22 6.88
CA ASP A 78 -10.65 15.62 7.39
C ASP A 78 -11.43 14.39 7.93
N GLU A 79 -12.37 14.64 8.84
CA GLU A 79 -13.30 13.63 9.40
C GLU A 79 -14.35 13.17 8.39
#